data_AF-A0A2T9JI45-F1
#
_entry.id   AF-A0A2T9JI45-F1
#
_cell.length_a   1.000
_cell.length_b   1.000
_cell.length_c   1.000
_cell.angle_alpha   90.00
_cell.angle_beta   90.00
_cell.angle_gamma   90.00
#
_symmetry.space_group_name_H-M   'P 1'
#
loop_
_entity.id
_entity.type
_entity.pdbx_description
1 polymer ?
#
loop_
_entity_poly.entity_id
_entity_poly.type
_entity_poly.pdbx_seq_one_letter_code
_entity_poly.pdbx_strand_id
1 'polypeptide(L)' 'MKTPKPLDEVDWDEAAEHLVGAFPGASLGEVVARAEAAAVTLDGWGKTREAESMRRAAAHIRKRMMN' A
#
# COMPACT_ATOMS: atom_id res chain seq x y z
N MET A 1 -8.83 9.47 19.53
CA MET A 1 -8.32 8.85 18.28
C MET A 1 -7.35 7.75 18.68
N LYS A 2 -7.52 6.51 18.19
CA LYS A 2 -6.52 5.45 18.44
C LYS A 2 -5.29 5.76 17.59
N THR A 3 -4.12 5.78 18.22
CA THR A 3 -2.85 5.90 17.49
C THR A 3 -2.75 4.73 16.50
N PRO A 4 -2.48 4.97 15.21
CA PRO A 4 -2.31 3.89 14.26
C PRO A 4 -1.12 3.01 14.66
N LYS A 5 -1.22 1.71 14.40
CA LYS A 5 -0.16 0.74 14.72
C LYS A 5 1.18 1.16 14.08
N PRO A 6 2.32 0.84 14.70
CA PRO A 6 3.62 0.91 14.04
C PRO A 6 3.60 0.15 12.71
N LEU A 7 4.31 0.65 11.70
CA LEU A 7 4.34 0.00 10.37
C LEU A 7 4.96 -1.39 10.40
N ASP A 8 5.79 -1.67 11.40
CA ASP A 8 6.42 -2.99 11.56
C ASP A 8 5.48 -4.02 12.19
N GLU A 9 4.34 -3.59 12.74
CA GLU A 9 3.28 -4.44 13.29
C GLU A 9 2.06 -4.57 12.34
N VAL A 10 2.16 -4.02 11.13
CA VAL A 10 1.11 -4.14 10.12
C VAL A 10 1.20 -5.52 9.49
N ASP A 11 0.08 -6.23 9.45
CA ASP A 11 -0.09 -7.40 8.61
C ASP A 11 -0.19 -6.94 7.15
N TRP A 12 0.90 -7.13 6.41
CA TRP A 12 1.00 -6.68 5.02
C TRP A 12 0.22 -7.57 4.04
N ASP A 13 -0.10 -8.82 4.41
CA ASP A 13 -1.00 -9.67 3.63
C ASP A 13 -2.42 -9.11 3.70
N GLU A 14 -2.92 -8.84 4.91
CA GLU A 14 -4.24 -8.23 5.09
C GLU A 14 -4.31 -6.85 4.42
N ALA A 15 -3.30 -6.00 4.61
CA ALA A 15 -3.25 -4.67 4.02
C ALA A 15 -3.22 -4.70 2.49
N ALA A 16 -2.49 -5.64 1.89
CA ALA A 16 -2.47 -5.84 0.45
C ALA A 16 -3.84 -6.29 -0.08
N GLU A 17 -4.54 -7.16 0.64
CA GLU A 17 -5.88 -7.62 0.26
C GLU A 17 -6.92 -6.50 0.32
N HIS A 18 -6.89 -5.68 1.37
CA HIS A 18 -7.73 -4.47 1.45
C HIS A 18 -7.43 -3.50 0.31
N LEU A 19 -6.15 -3.28 0.00
CA LEU A 19 -5.73 -2.39 -1.09
C LEU A 19 -6.20 -2.89 -2.46
N VAL A 20 -6.08 -4.19 -2.73
CA VAL A 20 -6.62 -4.80 -3.96
C VAL A 20 -8.14 -4.72 -4.00
N GLY A 21 -8.82 -5.02 -2.89
CA GLY A 21 -10.27 -4.98 -2.77
C GLY A 21 -10.86 -3.57 -2.96
N ALA A 22 -10.10 -2.52 -2.70
CA ALA A 22 -10.49 -1.13 -2.95
C ALA A 22 -10.60 -0.77 -4.44
N PHE A 23 -10.02 -1.58 -5.34
CA PHE A 23 -10.03 -1.34 -6.78
C PHE A 23 -10.61 -2.54 -7.55
N PRO A 24 -11.94 -2.77 -7.47
CA PRO A 24 -12.57 -3.88 -8.16
C PRO A 24 -12.37 -3.76 -9.68
N GLY A 25 -11.93 -4.85 -10.29
CA GLY A 25 -11.67 -4.92 -11.73
C GLY A 25 -10.31 -4.37 -12.18
N ALA A 26 -9.50 -3.81 -11.29
CA ALA A 26 -8.12 -3.47 -11.60
C ALA A 26 -7.22 -4.71 -11.51
N SER A 27 -6.27 -4.82 -12.44
CA SER A 27 -5.19 -5.80 -12.34
C SER A 27 -4.26 -5.48 -11.16
N LEU A 28 -3.56 -6.49 -10.64
CA LEU A 28 -2.58 -6.30 -9.55
C LEU A 28 -1.50 -5.27 -9.93
N GLY A 29 -1.07 -5.25 -11.20
CA GLY A 29 -0.12 -4.25 -11.71
C GLY A 29 -0.66 -2.83 -11.65
N GLU A 30 -1.94 -2.62 -11.98
CA GLU A 30 -2.58 -1.29 -11.87
C GLU A 30 -2.74 -0.87 -10.41
N VAL A 31 -3.08 -1.78 -9.51
CA VAL A 31 -3.17 -1.51 -8.06
C VAL A 31 -1.81 -1.06 -7.51
N VAL A 32 -0.74 -1.78 -7.88
CA VAL A 32 0.64 -1.42 -7.51
C VAL A 32 1.01 -0.03 -8.03
N ALA A 33 0.78 0.25 -9.31
CA ALA A 33 1.11 1.55 -9.90
C ALA A 33 0.35 2.70 -9.22
N ARG A 34 -0.92 2.49 -8.89
CA ARG A 34 -1.74 3.48 -8.16
C ARG A 34 -1.23 3.70 -6.75
N ALA A 35 -0.86 2.65 -6.04
CA ALA A 35 -0.32 2.75 -4.68
C ALA A 35 1.00 3.53 -4.67
N GLU A 36 1.88 3.31 -5.64
CA GLU A 36 3.13 4.08 -5.77
C GLU A 36 2.88 5.55 -6.11
N ALA A 37 1.96 5.84 -7.03
CA ALA A 37 1.59 7.22 -7.35
C ALA A 37 0.99 7.94 -6.13
N ALA A 38 0.16 7.24 -5.34
CA ALA A 38 -0.35 7.76 -4.08
C ALA A 38 0.78 8.00 -3.07
N ALA A 39 1.76 7.10 -2.98
CA ALA A 39 2.91 7.27 -2.10
C ALA A 39 3.70 8.54 -2.42
N VAL A 40 4.00 8.79 -3.69
CA VAL A 40 4.70 10.01 -4.14
C VAL A 40 3.90 11.26 -3.77
N THR A 41 2.59 11.24 -3.98
CA THR A 41 1.72 12.37 -3.64
C THR A 41 1.69 12.63 -2.14
N LEU A 42 1.56 11.57 -1.33
CA LEU A 42 1.53 11.66 0.14
C LEU A 42 2.86 12.17 0.70
N ASP A 43 3.98 11.72 0.14
CA ASP A 43 5.32 12.16 0.52
C ASP A 43 5.50 13.66 0.24
N GLY A 44 5.04 14.13 -0.93
CA GLY A 44 5.04 15.55 -1.28
C GLY A 44 4.16 16.43 -0.38
N TRP A 45 3.18 15.84 0.32
CA TRP A 45 2.36 16.52 1.32
C TRP A 45 2.91 16.39 2.75
N GLY A 46 4.09 15.80 2.94
CA GLY A 46 4.69 15.55 4.25
C GLY A 46 4.05 14.39 5.03
N LYS A 47 3.18 13.59 4.39
CA LYS A 47 2.54 12.40 4.98
C LYS A 47 3.42 11.16 4.79
N THR A 48 4.62 11.23 5.35
CA THR A 48 5.69 10.24 5.13
C THR A 48 5.30 8.83 5.59
N ARG A 49 4.57 8.71 6.70
CA ARG A 49 4.09 7.40 7.22
C ARG A 49 3.10 6.75 6.24
N GLU A 50 2.14 7.50 5.73
CA GLU A 50 1.15 7.00 4.78
C GLU A 50 1.82 6.66 3.44
N ALA A 51 2.77 7.48 2.99
CA ALA A 51 3.56 7.19 1.79
C ALA A 51 4.33 5.87 1.92
N GLU A 52 4.99 5.64 3.07
CA GLU A 52 5.67 4.38 3.36
C GLU A 52 4.71 3.20 3.44
N SER A 53 3.53 3.40 4.03
CA SER A 53 2.49 2.37 4.07
C SER A 53 2.06 1.94 2.67
N MET A 54 1.88 2.87 1.74
CA MET A 54 1.53 2.57 0.35
C MET A 54 2.68 1.84 -0.37
N ARG A 55 3.93 2.25 -0.15
CA ARG A 55 5.12 1.59 -0.70
C ARG A 55 5.24 0.14 -0.23
N ARG A 56 5.07 -0.11 1.07
CA ARG A 56 5.14 -1.46 1.66
C ARG A 56 4.02 -2.36 1.14
N ALA A 57 2.79 -1.86 1.06
CA ALA A 57 1.67 -2.61 0.48
C ALA A 57 1.91 -2.95 -1.01
N ALA A 58 2.38 -2.00 -1.81
CA ALA A 58 2.72 -2.22 -3.22
C ALA A 58 3.85 -3.26 -3.39
N ALA A 59 4.90 -3.18 -2.57
CA ALA A 59 6.00 -4.14 -2.57
C ALA A 59 5.53 -5.56 -2.21
N HIS A 60 4.60 -5.68 -1.27
CA HIS A 60 4.03 -6.97 -0.88
C HIS A 60 3.20 -7.60 -2.01
N ILE A 61 2.37 -6.80 -2.69
CA ILE A 61 1.61 -7.26 -3.87
C ILE A 61 2.57 -7.71 -4.99
N ARG A 62 3.63 -6.93 -5.28
CA ARG A 62 4.64 -7.32 -6.27
C ARG A 62 5.29 -8.65 -5.94
N LYS A 63 5.64 -8.87 -4.67
CA LYS A 63 6.21 -10.14 -4.23
C LYS A 63 5.24 -11.30 -4.48
N ARG A 64 3.94 -11.14 -4.21
CA ARG A 64 2.89 -12.13 -4.55
C ARG A 64 2.76 -12.39 -6.05
N MET A 65 3.03 -11.40 -6.91
CA MET A 65 2.98 -11.59 -8.38
C MET A 65 4.16 -12.40 -8.94
N MET A 66 5.29 -12.41 -8.23
CA MET A 66 6.52 -13.11 -8.67
C MET A 66 6.61 -14.55 -8.15
N ASN A 67 5.72 -14.93 -7.23
CA ASN A 67 5.63 -16.24 -6.61
C ASN A 67 4.52 -17.07 -7.26
#